data_AF-A0A0S8JN34-F1
#
_entry.id   AF-A0A0S8JN34-F1
#
_cell.length_a   1.000
_cell.length_b   1.000
_cell.length_c   1.000
_cell.angle_alpha   90.00
_cell.angle_beta   90.00
_cell.angle_gamma   90.00
#
_symmetry.space_group_name_H-M   'P 1'
#
loop_
_entity.id
_entity.type
_entity.pdbx_description
1 polymer ?
#
loop_
_entity_poly.entity_id
_entity_poly.type
_entity_poly.pdbx_seq_one_letter_code
_entity_poly.pdbx_strand_id
1 'polypeptide(L)'
;MFRNYLVIAIRYLLKNKAFSIINILGLSLGMAFTIIIFLWIHDELSYDKFHTKHDRIYHAYLRVYDARTSFNFQPSTSHEMAKAMLDDIPEIIDVARMSPLGEIACKHGENMFIESGGFGADPEFFNLFTYPFIDGDAENALKDLYSVVLTEQMARKYFGENRAIGQTLRMNNRLELTVTGVIEDVPVNSHHNFDFLVPFDLSREFGIYIEETGNLFGNCLFNTYVLLQENANHDTVLSKVTRQFRFEDDHFRGEAFLVPLPKTNRYSLIGGNLLIYIFFVVGILVLLIACINFMNLSTAKATIRAKE
;
A
#
# COMPACT_ATOMS: atom_id res chain seq x y z
N MET A 1 35.45 -26.32 28.46
CA MET A 1 36.34 -25.34 27.78
C MET A 1 35.63 -24.04 27.42
N PHE A 2 34.48 -24.05 26.73
CA PHE A 2 33.74 -22.83 26.35
C PHE A 2 33.44 -21.88 27.54
N ARG A 3 33.04 -22.45 28.68
CA ARG A 3 32.82 -21.70 29.93
C ARG A 3 34.06 -20.93 30.41
N ASN A 4 35.26 -21.52 30.28
CA ASN A 4 36.50 -20.85 30.68
C ASN A 4 36.84 -19.70 29.72
N TYR A 5 36.68 -19.88 28.42
CA TYR A 5 36.88 -18.80 27.44
C TYR A 5 35.90 -17.64 27.68
N LEU A 6 34.63 -17.93 27.97
CA LEU A 6 33.62 -16.91 28.28
C LEU A 6 33.98 -16.12 29.55
N VAL A 7 34.39 -16.81 30.62
CA VAL A 7 34.80 -16.17 31.89
C VAL A 7 36.03 -15.28 31.69
N ILE A 8 37.01 -15.72 30.90
CA ILE A 8 38.21 -14.93 30.58
C ILE A 8 37.82 -13.70 29.76
N ALA A 9 36.97 -13.85 28.73
CA ALA A 9 36.50 -12.75 27.91
C ALA A 9 35.72 -11.70 28.74
N ILE A 10 34.84 -12.13 29.64
CA ILE A 10 34.08 -11.21 30.51
C ILE A 10 35.02 -10.44 31.45
N ARG A 11 35.96 -11.11 32.12
CA ARG A 11 36.95 -10.43 32.98
C ARG A 11 37.79 -9.44 32.16
N TYR A 12 38.11 -9.80 30.94
CA TYR A 12 38.88 -8.98 30.03
C TYR A 12 38.13 -7.69 29.62
N LEU A 13 36.84 -7.80 29.29
CA LEU A 13 35.97 -6.66 28.98
C LEU A 13 35.81 -5.73 30.19
N LEU A 14 35.58 -6.29 31.38
CA LEU A 14 35.43 -5.54 32.63
C LEU A 14 36.71 -4.83 33.06
N LYS A 15 37.89 -5.39 32.76
CA LYS A 15 39.19 -4.75 33.02
C LYS A 15 39.45 -3.58 32.05
N ASN A 16 38.91 -3.64 30.83
CA ASN A 16 39.14 -2.66 29.76
C ASN A 16 37.89 -1.83 29.43
N LYS A 17 37.30 -1.19 30.44
CA LYS A 17 35.95 -0.61 30.34
C LYS A 17 35.77 0.37 29.18
N ALA A 18 36.63 1.38 29.05
CA ALA A 18 36.50 2.39 27.99
C ALA A 18 36.54 1.77 26.58
N PHE A 19 37.53 0.92 26.32
CA PHE A 19 37.66 0.21 25.04
C PHE A 19 36.46 -0.72 24.75
N SER A 20 36.00 -1.44 25.78
CA SER A 20 34.87 -2.36 25.63
C SER A 20 33.58 -1.60 25.36
N ILE A 21 33.36 -0.49 26.08
CA ILE A 21 32.19 0.40 25.86
C ILE A 21 32.19 0.95 24.44
N ILE A 22 33.31 1.52 23.98
CA ILE A 22 33.39 2.13 22.64
C ILE A 22 33.12 1.09 21.55
N ASN A 23 33.75 -0.09 21.62
CA ASN A 23 33.56 -1.12 20.59
C ASN A 23 32.17 -1.74 20.62
N ILE A 24 31.64 -2.06 21.81
CA ILE A 24 30.32 -2.67 21.95
C ILE A 24 29.26 -1.66 21.50
N LEU A 25 29.33 -0.40 21.94
CA LEU A 25 28.37 0.63 21.53
C LEU A 25 28.48 0.94 20.04
N GLY A 26 29.70 1.13 19.51
CA GLY A 26 29.89 1.43 18.09
C GLY A 26 29.37 0.33 17.17
N LEU A 27 29.67 -0.94 17.50
CA LEU A 27 29.19 -2.07 16.72
C LEU A 27 27.67 -2.27 16.88
N SER A 28 27.15 -2.22 18.10
CA SER A 28 25.71 -2.42 18.35
C SER A 28 24.85 -1.32 17.73
N LEU A 29 25.27 -0.05 17.81
CA LEU A 29 24.59 1.07 17.14
C LEU A 29 24.65 0.91 15.61
N GLY A 30 25.82 0.60 15.05
CA GLY A 30 25.96 0.36 13.62
C GLY A 30 25.04 -0.76 13.12
N MET A 31 25.03 -1.90 13.82
CA MET A 31 24.12 -3.00 13.52
C MET A 31 22.65 -2.62 13.67
N ALA A 32 22.28 -1.90 14.73
CA ALA A 32 20.91 -1.48 14.97
C ALA A 32 20.40 -0.56 13.84
N PHE A 33 21.18 0.45 13.44
CA PHE A 33 20.82 1.33 12.33
C PHE A 33 20.71 0.56 11.02
N THR A 34 21.67 -0.34 10.73
CA THR A 34 21.60 -1.20 9.55
C THR A 34 20.35 -2.07 9.54
N ILE A 35 20.00 -2.70 10.67
CA ILE A 35 18.78 -3.52 10.79
C ILE A 35 17.53 -2.67 10.55
N ILE A 36 17.43 -1.48 11.15
CA ILE A 36 16.28 -0.59 10.95
C ILE A 36 16.14 -0.20 9.48
N ILE A 37 17.23 0.15 8.81
CA ILE A 37 17.23 0.46 7.37
C ILE A 37 16.73 -0.73 6.54
N PHE A 38 17.22 -1.94 6.82
CA PHE A 38 16.79 -3.13 6.09
C PHE A 38 15.36 -3.56 6.40
N LEU A 39 14.88 -3.34 7.62
CA LEU A 39 13.46 -3.56 7.98
C LEU A 39 12.57 -2.58 7.22
N TRP A 40 12.95 -1.31 7.12
CA TRP A 40 12.22 -0.33 6.31
C TRP A 40 12.21 -0.70 4.82
N ILE A 41 13.34 -1.15 4.26
CA ILE A 41 13.41 -1.65 2.87
C ILE A 41 12.50 -2.86 2.68
N HIS A 42 12.51 -3.80 3.64
CA HIS A 42 11.67 -4.98 3.59
C HIS A 42 10.19 -4.60 3.62
N ASP A 43 9.81 -3.69 4.52
CA ASP A 43 8.44 -3.16 4.62
C ASP A 43 7.99 -2.55 3.29
N GLU A 44 8.78 -1.65 2.71
CA GLU A 44 8.49 -1.00 1.42
C GLU A 44 8.34 -2.01 0.26
N LEU A 45 9.11 -3.10 0.28
CA LEU A 45 9.03 -4.18 -0.70
C LEU A 45 7.90 -5.18 -0.43
N SER A 46 7.24 -5.11 0.72
CA SER A 46 6.17 -6.03 1.12
C SER A 46 4.77 -5.54 0.76
N TYR A 47 4.64 -4.26 0.37
CA TYR A 47 3.35 -3.63 0.09
C TYR A 47 2.49 -4.43 -0.90
N ASP A 48 1.22 -4.62 -0.53
CA ASP A 48 0.15 -5.28 -1.30
C ASP A 48 0.43 -6.74 -1.73
N LYS A 49 1.55 -7.35 -1.29
CA LYS A 49 1.90 -8.74 -1.65
C LYS A 49 1.08 -9.80 -0.93
N PHE A 50 0.25 -9.41 0.03
CA PHE A 50 -0.66 -10.34 0.72
C PHE A 50 -1.83 -10.79 -0.18
N HIS A 51 -2.12 -10.08 -1.27
CA HIS A 51 -3.13 -10.50 -2.23
C HIS A 51 -2.64 -11.65 -3.11
N THR A 52 -3.49 -12.66 -3.32
CA THR A 52 -3.11 -13.87 -4.08
C THR A 52 -2.75 -13.59 -5.55
N LYS A 53 -3.31 -12.52 -6.14
CA LYS A 53 -3.11 -12.12 -7.54
C LYS A 53 -2.21 -10.87 -7.67
N HIS A 54 -1.43 -10.52 -6.64
CA HIS A 54 -0.68 -9.25 -6.56
C HIS A 54 0.24 -9.00 -7.78
N ASP A 55 0.70 -10.04 -8.47
CA ASP A 55 1.59 -9.98 -9.63
C ASP A 55 0.87 -9.66 -10.94
N ARG A 56 -0.46 -9.80 -10.96
CA ARG A 56 -1.33 -9.58 -12.11
C ARG A 56 -2.30 -8.42 -11.95
N ILE A 57 -2.36 -7.84 -10.75
CA ILE A 57 -3.15 -6.62 -10.50
C ILE A 57 -2.30 -5.41 -10.84
N TYR A 58 -2.90 -4.48 -11.57
CA TYR A 58 -2.27 -3.22 -11.93
C TYR A 58 -3.20 -2.06 -11.59
N HIS A 59 -2.61 -0.97 -11.11
CA HIS A 59 -3.28 0.30 -10.92
C HIS A 59 -3.10 1.15 -12.19
N ALA A 60 -4.19 1.63 -12.77
CA ALA A 60 -4.20 2.55 -13.88
C ALA A 60 -3.86 3.98 -13.42
N TYR A 61 -2.84 4.56 -14.03
CA TYR A 61 -2.41 5.93 -13.80
C TYR A 61 -2.58 6.74 -15.07
N LEU A 62 -2.74 8.05 -14.90
CA LEU A 62 -2.58 9.02 -15.96
C LEU A 62 -1.25 9.73 -15.86
N ARG A 63 -0.70 9.99 -17.03
CA ARG A 63 0.49 10.76 -17.25
C ARG A 63 0.09 11.94 -18.11
N VAL A 64 0.19 13.14 -17.56
CA VAL A 64 -0.19 14.37 -18.23
C VAL A 64 1.04 15.25 -18.41
N TYR A 65 1.18 15.76 -19.63
CA TYR A 65 2.23 16.68 -20.03
C TYR A 65 1.60 18.02 -20.36
N ASP A 66 1.97 19.05 -19.59
CA ASP A 66 1.69 20.44 -19.90
C ASP A 66 2.79 20.98 -20.82
N ALA A 67 2.42 21.75 -21.84
CA ALA A 67 3.33 22.45 -22.75
C ALA A 67 4.31 23.41 -22.04
N ARG A 68 4.02 23.85 -20.80
CA ARG A 68 4.81 24.85 -20.07
C ARG A 68 5.62 24.32 -18.89
N THR A 69 5.17 23.29 -18.18
CA THR A 69 5.86 22.82 -16.97
C THR A 69 5.47 21.41 -16.55
N SER A 70 6.49 20.56 -16.42
CA SER A 70 6.53 19.29 -15.68
C SER A 70 5.53 18.19 -16.06
N PHE A 71 6.02 16.98 -15.85
CA PHE A 71 5.27 15.75 -15.93
C PHE A 71 4.43 15.60 -14.65
N ASN A 72 3.12 15.32 -14.76
CA ASN A 72 2.27 14.96 -13.61
C ASN A 72 1.80 13.51 -13.71
N PHE A 73 2.04 12.74 -12.65
CA PHE A 73 1.45 11.42 -12.44
C PHE A 73 0.18 11.57 -11.63
N GLN A 74 -0.91 10.99 -12.10
CA GLN A 74 -2.17 10.95 -11.39
C GLN A 74 -2.55 9.48 -11.16
N PRO A 75 -2.66 9.02 -9.90
CA PRO A 75 -3.09 7.66 -9.56
C PRO A 75 -4.61 7.53 -9.66
N SER A 76 -5.22 8.17 -10.66
CA SER A 76 -6.66 8.15 -10.84
C SER A 76 -7.02 8.34 -12.30
N THR A 77 -8.14 7.75 -12.69
CA THR A 77 -8.69 7.79 -14.03
C THR A 77 -10.15 8.24 -13.99
N SER A 78 -10.72 8.50 -15.17
CA SER A 78 -12.15 8.75 -15.32
C SER A 78 -12.98 7.51 -14.96
N HIS A 79 -14.28 7.73 -14.76
CA HIS A 79 -15.26 6.65 -14.59
C HIS A 79 -15.26 5.68 -15.77
N GLU A 80 -15.19 6.23 -16.99
CA GLU A 80 -15.32 5.51 -18.26
C GLU A 80 -14.07 4.68 -18.60
N MET A 81 -12.90 5.08 -18.10
CA MET A 81 -11.64 4.39 -18.36
C MET A 81 -11.67 2.93 -17.89
N ALA A 82 -12.33 2.64 -16.77
CA ALA A 82 -12.42 1.27 -16.24
C ALA A 82 -13.10 0.32 -17.24
N LYS A 83 -14.27 0.73 -17.75
CA LYS A 83 -15.01 -0.04 -18.73
C LYS A 83 -14.26 -0.14 -20.06
N ALA A 84 -13.69 0.97 -20.53
CA ALA A 84 -12.92 0.98 -21.78
C ALA A 84 -11.69 0.05 -21.70
N MET A 85 -10.98 0.00 -20.58
CA MET A 85 -9.87 -0.94 -20.39
C MET A 85 -10.33 -2.40 -20.47
N LEU A 86 -11.46 -2.73 -19.85
CA LEU A 86 -12.01 -4.09 -19.88
C LEU A 86 -12.48 -4.49 -21.30
N ASP A 87 -13.20 -3.60 -21.98
CA ASP A 87 -13.80 -3.89 -23.29
C ASP A 87 -12.74 -3.94 -24.42
N ASP A 88 -11.75 -3.05 -24.38
CA ASP A 88 -10.83 -2.84 -25.49
C ASP A 88 -9.52 -3.65 -25.40
N ILE A 89 -9.16 -4.14 -24.21
CA ILE A 89 -7.92 -4.88 -23.96
C ILE A 89 -8.26 -6.31 -23.51
N PRO A 90 -8.35 -7.29 -24.43
CA PRO A 90 -8.78 -8.66 -24.11
C PRO A 90 -7.94 -9.40 -23.06
N GLU A 91 -6.70 -8.95 -22.82
CA GLU A 91 -5.83 -9.50 -21.79
C GLU A 91 -6.21 -9.06 -20.37
N ILE A 92 -7.05 -8.02 -20.23
CA ILE A 92 -7.66 -7.59 -18.97
C ILE A 92 -8.95 -8.39 -18.78
N ILE A 93 -9.02 -9.14 -17.68
CA ILE A 93 -10.14 -10.05 -17.40
C ILE A 93 -11.09 -9.53 -16.34
N ASP A 94 -10.67 -8.53 -15.57
CA ASP A 94 -11.50 -7.91 -14.54
C ASP A 94 -11.03 -6.48 -14.25
N VAL A 95 -11.94 -5.63 -13.78
CA VAL A 95 -11.68 -4.24 -13.43
C VAL A 95 -12.49 -3.84 -12.20
N ALA A 96 -11.89 -3.05 -11.32
CA ALA A 96 -12.60 -2.47 -10.19
C ALA A 96 -12.12 -1.05 -9.92
N ARG A 97 -13.06 -0.14 -9.67
CA ARG A 97 -12.80 1.23 -9.23
C ARG A 97 -12.95 1.35 -7.73
N MET A 98 -12.20 2.30 -7.18
CA MET A 98 -12.37 2.79 -5.81
C MET A 98 -12.43 4.31 -5.78
N SER A 99 -13.26 4.84 -4.90
CA SER A 99 -13.41 6.27 -4.64
C SER A 99 -13.33 6.55 -3.14
N PRO A 100 -12.40 7.40 -2.67
CA PRO A 100 -12.42 7.85 -1.29
C PRO A 100 -13.67 8.70 -1.03
N LEU A 101 -14.37 8.44 0.07
CA LEU A 101 -15.63 9.12 0.39
C LEU A 101 -15.46 10.37 1.26
N GLY A 102 -14.26 10.62 1.78
CA GLY A 102 -14.00 11.69 2.73
C GLY A 102 -14.53 11.38 4.13
N GLU A 103 -14.86 12.42 4.90
CA GLU A 103 -15.38 12.28 6.26
C GLU A 103 -16.88 12.00 6.25
N ILE A 104 -17.29 10.87 6.84
CA ILE A 104 -18.68 10.43 6.93
C ILE A 104 -19.09 10.28 8.38
N ALA A 105 -20.22 10.89 8.76
CA ALA A 105 -20.86 10.62 10.04
C ALA A 105 -21.55 9.25 10.02
N CYS A 106 -21.07 8.32 10.84
CA CYS A 106 -21.58 6.96 10.98
C CYS A 106 -22.20 6.76 12.37
N LYS A 107 -23.40 6.18 12.42
CA LYS A 107 -24.18 5.98 13.65
C LYS A 107 -24.82 4.59 13.74
N HIS A 108 -24.69 3.96 14.90
CA HIS A 108 -25.48 2.79 15.30
C HIS A 108 -25.88 2.93 16.79
N GLY A 109 -27.18 2.90 17.10
CA GLY A 109 -27.67 3.10 18.48
C GLY A 109 -27.23 4.45 19.07
N GLU A 110 -26.51 4.41 20.19
CA GLU A 110 -25.92 5.59 20.85
C GLU A 110 -24.53 5.96 20.30
N ASN A 111 -23.87 5.04 19.58
CA ASN A 111 -22.54 5.25 19.02
C ASN A 111 -22.62 6.10 17.75
N MET A 112 -21.97 7.27 17.76
CA MET A 112 -21.87 8.18 16.62
C MET A 112 -20.44 8.71 16.51
N PHE A 113 -19.82 8.52 15.36
CA PHE A 113 -18.47 9.00 15.08
C PHE A 113 -18.37 9.53 13.65
N ILE A 114 -17.36 10.36 13.39
CA ILE A 114 -16.96 10.77 12.05
C ILE A 114 -15.81 9.87 11.63
N GLU A 115 -15.96 9.21 10.50
CA GLU A 115 -15.00 8.25 9.96
C GLU A 115 -14.43 8.77 8.65
N SER A 116 -13.14 8.62 8.44
CA SER A 116 -12.45 9.08 7.22
C SER A 116 -11.90 7.94 6.35
N GLY A 117 -11.91 6.70 6.83
CA GLY A 117 -11.42 5.51 6.12
C GLY A 117 -12.45 4.86 5.19
N GLY A 118 -13.42 5.62 4.66
CA GLY A 118 -14.49 5.10 3.82
C GLY A 118 -14.15 5.13 2.33
N PHE A 119 -14.40 4.03 1.62
CA PHE A 119 -14.29 3.97 0.16
C PHE A 119 -15.57 3.41 -0.49
N GLY A 120 -15.94 3.99 -1.62
CA GLY A 120 -16.85 3.34 -2.58
C GLY A 120 -16.06 2.41 -3.48
N ALA A 121 -16.50 1.17 -3.67
CA ALA A 121 -15.81 0.17 -4.49
C ALA A 121 -16.79 -0.60 -5.39
N ASP A 122 -16.35 -0.93 -6.61
CA ASP A 122 -17.17 -1.75 -7.52
C ASP A 122 -17.39 -3.16 -6.93
N PRO A 123 -18.50 -3.85 -7.28
CA PRO A 123 -18.77 -5.22 -6.81
C PRO A 123 -17.63 -6.21 -7.09
N GLU A 124 -16.92 -6.02 -8.19
CA GLU A 124 -15.78 -6.83 -8.63
C GLU A 124 -14.52 -6.63 -7.76
N PHE A 125 -14.51 -5.68 -6.83
CA PHE A 125 -13.36 -5.38 -5.97
C PHE A 125 -12.76 -6.64 -5.31
N PHE A 126 -13.59 -7.52 -4.75
CA PHE A 126 -13.13 -8.74 -4.10
C PHE A 126 -12.74 -9.87 -5.07
N ASN A 127 -13.02 -9.72 -6.37
CA ASN A 127 -12.45 -10.61 -7.38
C ASN A 127 -10.97 -10.30 -7.61
N LEU A 128 -10.59 -9.02 -7.52
CA LEU A 128 -9.22 -8.57 -7.68
C LEU A 128 -8.44 -8.75 -6.37
N PHE A 129 -8.95 -8.19 -5.27
CA PHE A 129 -8.24 -8.10 -4.00
C PHE A 129 -8.65 -9.20 -3.03
N THR A 130 -7.65 -9.87 -2.45
CA THR A 130 -7.88 -10.91 -1.43
C THR A 130 -7.91 -10.31 -0.04
N TYR A 131 -9.07 -10.38 0.61
CA TYR A 131 -9.26 -10.08 2.04
C TYR A 131 -9.98 -11.25 2.71
N PRO A 132 -9.50 -11.76 3.85
CA PRO A 132 -10.21 -12.80 4.60
C PRO A 132 -11.54 -12.27 5.16
N PHE A 133 -12.65 -12.97 4.87
CA PHE A 133 -13.95 -12.67 5.45
C PHE A 133 -14.10 -13.40 6.79
N ILE A 134 -14.43 -12.65 7.83
CA ILE A 134 -14.82 -13.17 9.15
C ILE A 134 -16.30 -13.59 9.11
N ASP A 135 -17.14 -12.77 8.50
CA ASP A 135 -18.56 -13.03 8.29
C ASP A 135 -19.01 -12.51 6.91
N GLY A 136 -19.90 -13.24 6.23
CA GLY A 136 -20.38 -12.91 4.89
C GLY A 136 -19.55 -13.56 3.77
N ASP A 137 -19.73 -13.10 2.54
CA ASP A 137 -19.02 -13.63 1.39
C ASP A 137 -18.67 -12.53 0.37
N ALA A 138 -17.54 -12.71 -0.30
CA ALA A 138 -17.01 -11.78 -1.30
C ALA A 138 -17.95 -11.55 -2.48
N GLU A 139 -18.73 -12.55 -2.86
CA GLU A 139 -19.57 -12.49 -4.07
C GLU A 139 -20.75 -11.55 -3.88
N ASN A 140 -21.33 -11.51 -2.68
CA ASN A 140 -22.54 -10.73 -2.40
C ASN A 140 -22.28 -9.45 -1.58
N ALA A 141 -21.04 -9.25 -1.11
CA ALA A 141 -20.70 -8.16 -0.18
C ALA A 141 -21.10 -6.76 -0.68
N LEU A 142 -20.94 -6.47 -1.97
CA LEU A 142 -21.15 -5.13 -2.56
C LEU A 142 -22.21 -5.11 -3.68
N LYS A 143 -23.02 -6.18 -3.83
CA LYS A 143 -24.04 -6.26 -4.90
C LYS A 143 -25.24 -5.33 -4.66
N ASP A 144 -25.69 -5.21 -3.40
CA ASP A 144 -26.83 -4.37 -3.05
C ASP A 144 -26.39 -2.91 -2.83
N LEU A 145 -27.04 -1.94 -3.48
CA LEU A 145 -26.63 -0.52 -3.44
C LEU A 145 -26.52 0.07 -2.01
N TYR A 146 -27.36 -0.38 -1.09
CA TYR A 146 -27.36 0.05 0.32
C TYR A 146 -26.71 -1.01 1.23
N SER A 147 -25.60 -1.57 0.79
CA SER A 147 -24.76 -2.48 1.60
C SER A 147 -23.50 -1.78 2.13
N VAL A 148 -22.92 -2.36 3.18
CA VAL A 148 -21.61 -1.97 3.69
C VAL A 148 -20.81 -3.19 4.12
N VAL A 149 -19.53 -3.20 3.78
CA VAL A 149 -18.53 -4.13 4.32
C VAL A 149 -17.69 -3.38 5.34
N LEU A 150 -17.45 -3.98 6.50
CA LEU A 150 -16.67 -3.38 7.60
C LEU A 150 -15.40 -4.18 7.85
N THR A 151 -14.33 -3.51 8.29
CA THR A 151 -13.22 -4.20 8.95
C THR A 151 -13.63 -4.70 10.33
N GLU A 152 -12.87 -5.65 10.89
CA GLU A 152 -13.12 -6.20 12.22
C GLU A 152 -13.14 -5.09 13.29
N GLN A 153 -12.16 -4.19 13.26
CA GLN A 153 -12.10 -3.05 14.19
C GLN A 153 -13.33 -2.14 14.07
N MET A 154 -13.77 -1.84 12.85
CA MET A 154 -14.94 -1.00 12.61
C MET A 154 -16.24 -1.69 13.06
N ALA A 155 -16.38 -2.99 12.81
CA ALA A 155 -17.50 -3.78 13.30
C ALA A 155 -17.55 -3.79 14.83
N ARG A 156 -16.41 -4.05 15.51
CA ARG A 156 -16.33 -4.02 16.98
C ARG A 156 -16.64 -2.63 17.55
N LYS A 157 -16.19 -1.55 16.90
CA LYS A 157 -16.44 -0.17 17.32
C LYS A 157 -17.93 0.16 17.41
N TYR A 158 -18.74 -0.30 16.44
CA TYR A 158 -20.16 0.03 16.37
C TYR A 158 -21.08 -1.00 17.04
N PHE A 159 -20.75 -2.29 16.91
CA PHE A 159 -21.61 -3.40 17.32
C PHE A 159 -21.11 -4.14 18.57
N GLY A 160 -19.90 -3.85 19.04
CA GLY A 160 -19.26 -4.56 20.16
C GLY A 160 -18.92 -6.00 19.78
N GLU A 161 -19.16 -6.94 20.70
CA GLU A 161 -19.03 -8.38 20.45
C GLU A 161 -20.26 -8.98 19.74
N ASN A 162 -21.25 -8.17 19.40
CA ASN A 162 -22.44 -8.66 18.70
C ASN A 162 -22.13 -8.90 17.22
N ARG A 163 -22.86 -9.85 16.62
CA ARG A 163 -22.77 -10.14 15.19
C ARG A 163 -23.27 -8.94 14.38
N ALA A 164 -22.36 -8.28 13.65
CA ALA A 164 -22.68 -7.08 12.86
C ALA A 164 -23.48 -7.39 11.58
N ILE A 165 -23.28 -8.56 10.97
CA ILE A 165 -23.92 -8.90 9.69
C ILE A 165 -25.45 -8.87 9.77
N GLY A 166 -26.09 -8.34 8.74
CA GLY A 166 -27.54 -8.14 8.65
C GLY A 166 -28.09 -6.98 9.49
N GLN A 167 -27.25 -6.33 10.31
CA GLN A 167 -27.65 -5.12 11.03
C GLN A 167 -27.45 -3.88 10.16
N THR A 168 -28.02 -2.76 10.60
CA THR A 168 -27.93 -1.48 9.88
C THR A 168 -26.94 -0.53 10.53
N LEU A 169 -26.16 0.16 9.69
CA LEU A 169 -25.30 1.27 10.05
C LEU A 169 -25.80 2.51 9.30
N ARG A 170 -26.11 3.57 10.05
CA ARG A 170 -26.61 4.80 9.45
C ARG A 170 -25.45 5.71 9.08
N MET A 171 -25.33 6.06 7.81
CA MET A 171 -24.29 6.92 7.27
C MET A 171 -24.84 8.26 6.77
N ASN A 172 -24.05 9.32 6.94
CA ASN A 172 -24.37 10.67 6.50
C ASN A 172 -25.75 11.17 6.98
N ASN A 173 -26.13 10.74 8.20
CA ASN A 173 -27.42 11.02 8.85
C ASN A 173 -28.71 10.68 8.07
N ARG A 174 -28.61 9.98 6.94
CA ARG A 174 -29.77 9.69 6.07
C ARG A 174 -29.77 8.26 5.52
N LEU A 175 -28.61 7.73 5.17
CA LEU A 175 -28.51 6.44 4.49
C LEU A 175 -28.48 5.33 5.53
N GLU A 176 -29.37 4.35 5.42
CA GLU A 176 -29.34 3.15 6.24
C GLU A 176 -28.75 2.01 5.40
N LEU A 177 -27.52 1.60 5.74
CA LEU A 177 -26.80 0.57 5.00
C LEU A 177 -26.84 -0.72 5.81
N THR A 178 -27.06 -1.84 5.14
CA THR A 178 -27.02 -3.17 5.76
C THR A 178 -25.61 -3.72 5.73
N VAL A 179 -25.11 -4.21 6.86
CA VAL A 179 -23.80 -4.87 6.93
C VAL A 179 -23.91 -6.22 6.23
N THR A 180 -23.23 -6.38 5.11
CA THR A 180 -23.25 -7.59 4.27
C THR A 180 -21.96 -8.40 4.38
N GLY A 181 -20.90 -7.80 4.93
CA GLY A 181 -19.64 -8.48 5.16
C GLY A 181 -18.84 -7.85 6.30
N VAL A 182 -18.08 -8.69 6.99
CA VAL A 182 -17.03 -8.28 7.92
C VAL A 182 -15.75 -8.97 7.50
N ILE A 183 -14.71 -8.20 7.25
CA ILE A 183 -13.39 -8.70 6.85
C ILE A 183 -12.37 -8.49 7.97
N GLU A 184 -11.27 -9.24 7.94
CA GLU A 184 -10.10 -8.93 8.77
C GLU A 184 -9.59 -7.51 8.48
N ASP A 185 -8.94 -6.89 9.47
CA ASP A 185 -8.37 -5.57 9.30
C ASP A 185 -7.33 -5.55 8.17
N VAL A 186 -7.34 -4.45 7.41
CA VAL A 186 -6.41 -4.28 6.30
C VAL A 186 -4.96 -4.24 6.84
N PRO A 187 -4.04 -5.03 6.27
CA PRO A 187 -2.64 -5.00 6.69
C PRO A 187 -2.03 -3.60 6.54
N VAL A 188 -1.17 -3.23 7.50
CA VAL A 188 -0.51 -1.90 7.53
C VAL A 188 0.30 -1.63 6.25
N ASN A 189 0.85 -2.68 5.63
CA ASN A 189 1.56 -2.63 4.36
C ASN A 189 0.60 -2.77 3.15
N SER A 190 -0.52 -2.06 3.19
CA SER A 190 -1.44 -1.89 2.07
C SER A 190 -1.37 -0.45 1.58
N HIS A 191 -1.38 -0.24 0.27
CA HIS A 191 -1.47 1.13 -0.27
C HIS A 191 -2.84 1.76 -0.03
N HIS A 192 -3.87 0.95 0.21
CA HIS A 192 -5.19 1.38 0.67
C HIS A 192 -5.44 0.91 2.07
N ASN A 193 -5.59 1.84 3.00
CA ASN A 193 -6.11 1.56 4.33
C ASN A 193 -7.54 2.09 4.39
N PHE A 194 -8.49 1.22 4.70
CA PHE A 194 -9.91 1.56 4.81
C PHE A 194 -10.55 0.83 5.99
N ASP A 195 -11.59 1.45 6.55
CA ASP A 195 -12.37 0.93 7.67
C ASP A 195 -13.69 0.32 7.19
N PHE A 196 -14.20 0.81 6.05
CA PHE A 196 -15.42 0.30 5.44
C PHE A 196 -15.45 0.52 3.92
N LEU A 197 -16.19 -0.36 3.25
CA LEU A 197 -16.49 -0.27 1.82
C LEU A 197 -18.00 -0.18 1.61
N VAL A 198 -18.42 0.69 0.71
CA VAL A 198 -19.79 0.74 0.19
C VAL A 198 -19.76 0.53 -1.33
N PRO A 199 -20.88 0.17 -1.98
CA PRO A 199 -20.93 0.06 -3.43
C PRO A 199 -20.53 1.38 -4.10
N PHE A 200 -19.72 1.30 -5.16
CA PHE A 200 -19.17 2.47 -5.86
C PHE A 200 -20.26 3.47 -6.28
N ASP A 201 -21.39 2.99 -6.77
CA ASP A 201 -22.50 3.84 -7.19
C ASP A 201 -23.12 4.67 -6.06
N LEU A 202 -23.02 4.19 -4.80
CA LEU A 202 -23.47 4.92 -3.62
C LEU A 202 -22.60 6.14 -3.33
N SER A 203 -21.38 6.23 -3.88
CA SER A 203 -20.49 7.40 -3.73
C SER A 203 -21.17 8.72 -4.14
N ARG A 204 -22.13 8.68 -5.07
CA ARG A 204 -22.93 9.85 -5.47
C ARG A 204 -23.72 10.44 -4.30
N GLU A 205 -24.21 9.61 -3.38
CA GLU A 205 -24.94 10.05 -2.19
C GLU A 205 -24.04 10.71 -1.13
N PHE A 206 -22.73 10.60 -1.31
CA PHE A 206 -21.70 11.27 -0.52
C PHE A 206 -21.11 12.50 -1.25
N GLY A 207 -21.71 12.92 -2.37
CA GLY A 207 -21.29 14.12 -3.11
C GLY A 207 -20.15 13.90 -4.09
N ILE A 208 -19.75 12.66 -4.34
CA ILE A 208 -18.76 12.34 -5.36
C ILE A 208 -19.37 12.51 -6.75
N TYR A 209 -18.79 13.40 -7.56
CA TYR A 209 -19.23 13.64 -8.92
C TYR A 209 -18.71 12.55 -9.85
N ILE A 210 -19.64 11.81 -10.47
CA ILE A 210 -19.36 10.76 -11.45
C ILE A 210 -19.81 11.28 -12.81
N GLU A 211 -18.85 11.49 -13.71
CA GLU A 211 -19.11 12.00 -15.05
C GLU A 211 -19.36 10.83 -16.02
N GLU A 212 -20.51 10.85 -16.70
CA GLU A 212 -20.95 9.83 -17.67
C GLU A 212 -21.08 10.44 -19.08
N THR A 213 -20.04 11.15 -19.52
CA THR A 213 -20.01 11.82 -20.82
C THR A 213 -19.37 10.97 -21.92
N GLY A 214 -18.85 9.78 -21.58
CA GLY A 214 -17.99 8.99 -22.46
C GLY A 214 -16.57 9.56 -22.59
N ASN A 215 -16.23 10.62 -21.86
CA ASN A 215 -14.89 11.21 -21.90
C ASN A 215 -13.91 10.38 -21.06
N LEU A 216 -13.06 9.60 -21.74
CA LEU A 216 -12.04 8.76 -21.10
C LEU A 216 -11.03 9.52 -20.24
N PHE A 217 -10.85 10.82 -20.47
CA PHE A 217 -9.91 11.67 -19.72
C PHE A 217 -10.62 12.78 -18.93
N GLY A 218 -11.95 12.73 -18.86
CA GLY A 218 -12.76 13.64 -18.05
C GLY A 218 -12.75 13.24 -16.58
N ASN A 219 -12.70 14.23 -15.69
CA ASN A 219 -12.93 14.07 -14.25
C ASN A 219 -12.26 12.82 -13.63
N CYS A 220 -10.93 12.78 -13.67
CA CYS A 220 -10.15 11.63 -13.27
C CYS A 220 -10.00 11.49 -11.75
N LEU A 221 -11.03 10.99 -11.07
CA LEU A 221 -11.13 10.96 -9.61
C LEU A 221 -11.02 9.56 -8.99
N PHE A 222 -11.03 8.50 -9.79
CA PHE A 222 -11.18 7.13 -9.29
C PHE A 222 -9.89 6.34 -9.42
N ASN A 223 -9.53 5.58 -8.39
CA ASN A 223 -8.45 4.60 -8.48
C ASN A 223 -8.99 3.41 -9.25
N THR A 224 -8.42 3.09 -10.41
CA THR A 224 -8.91 2.01 -11.27
C THR A 224 -7.89 0.87 -11.31
N TYR A 225 -8.33 -0.32 -10.93
CA TYR A 225 -7.50 -1.52 -10.89
C TYR A 225 -7.94 -2.49 -11.96
N VAL A 226 -6.97 -3.09 -12.63
CA VAL A 226 -7.20 -4.10 -13.66
C VAL A 226 -6.50 -5.39 -13.27
N LEU A 227 -7.13 -6.52 -13.57
CA LEU A 227 -6.56 -7.85 -13.40
C LEU A 227 -6.22 -8.44 -14.77
N LEU A 228 -4.96 -8.86 -14.93
CA LEU A 228 -4.51 -9.53 -16.16
C LEU A 228 -4.76 -11.04 -16.12
N GLN A 229 -4.98 -11.62 -17.29
CA GLN A 229 -4.97 -13.08 -17.48
C GLN A 229 -3.62 -13.71 -17.07
N GLU A 230 -3.62 -14.96 -16.63
CA GLU A 230 -2.44 -15.65 -16.06
C GLU A 230 -1.23 -15.72 -17.00
N ASN A 231 -1.47 -15.84 -18.31
CA ASN A 231 -0.42 -16.01 -19.30
C ASN A 231 -0.20 -14.75 -20.15
N ALA A 232 -0.66 -13.59 -19.70
CA ALA A 232 -0.43 -12.33 -20.41
C ALA A 232 1.07 -12.01 -20.47
N ASN A 233 1.54 -11.53 -21.62
CA ASN A 233 2.84 -10.84 -21.65
C ASN A 233 2.65 -9.42 -21.11
N HIS A 234 3.11 -9.18 -19.87
CA HIS A 234 2.87 -7.92 -19.17
C HIS A 234 3.37 -6.70 -19.95
N ASP A 235 4.59 -6.75 -20.49
CA ASP A 235 5.18 -5.63 -21.24
C ASP A 235 4.38 -5.29 -22.51
N THR A 236 3.83 -6.32 -23.16
CA THR A 236 2.97 -6.15 -24.33
C THR A 236 1.65 -5.48 -23.96
N VAL A 237 1.00 -5.92 -22.88
CA VAL A 237 -0.26 -5.33 -22.38
C VAL A 237 -0.04 -3.88 -21.95
N LEU A 238 1.03 -3.61 -21.17
CA LEU A 238 1.38 -2.26 -20.74
C LEU A 238 1.59 -1.33 -21.93
N SER A 239 2.36 -1.77 -22.93
CA SER A 239 2.60 -0.99 -24.14
C SER A 239 1.33 -0.76 -24.96
N LYS A 240 0.40 -1.72 -24.96
CA LYS A 240 -0.89 -1.63 -25.65
C LYS A 240 -1.80 -0.61 -24.99
N VAL A 241 -1.97 -0.68 -23.66
CA VAL A 241 -2.74 0.31 -22.87
C VAL A 241 -2.19 1.72 -23.12
N THR A 242 -0.87 1.89 -22.96
CA THR A 242 -0.23 3.19 -23.15
C THR A 242 -0.39 3.75 -24.55
N ARG A 243 -0.40 2.89 -25.58
CA ARG A 243 -0.58 3.32 -26.97
C ARG A 243 -2.02 3.67 -27.30
N GLN A 244 -2.97 2.91 -26.76
CA GLN A 244 -4.39 3.02 -27.07
C GLN A 244 -5.05 4.19 -26.34
N PHE A 245 -4.77 4.33 -25.05
CA PHE A 245 -5.38 5.35 -24.21
C PHE A 245 -4.48 6.58 -24.15
N ARG A 246 -4.56 7.40 -25.19
CA ARG A 246 -3.86 8.68 -25.30
C ARG A 246 -4.81 9.81 -25.62
N PHE A 247 -4.47 11.00 -25.17
CA PHE A 247 -5.13 12.23 -25.59
C PHE A 247 -4.09 13.30 -25.93
N GLU A 248 -4.48 14.18 -26.84
CA GLU A 248 -3.74 15.37 -27.20
C GLU A 248 -4.75 16.44 -27.56
N ASP A 249 -4.69 17.56 -26.84
CA ASP A 249 -5.44 18.79 -27.07
C ASP A 249 -4.47 19.98 -27.19
N ASP A 250 -4.98 21.18 -27.43
CA ASP A 250 -4.17 22.38 -27.68
C ASP A 250 -3.24 22.75 -26.51
N HIS A 251 -3.49 22.25 -25.30
CA HIS A 251 -2.77 22.61 -24.07
C HIS A 251 -2.07 21.41 -23.41
N PHE A 252 -2.67 20.23 -23.51
CA PHE A 252 -2.25 19.03 -22.81
C PHE A 252 -2.15 17.84 -23.74
N ARG A 253 -1.17 16.99 -23.46
CA ARG A 253 -1.15 15.63 -23.97
C ARG A 253 -1.00 14.68 -22.81
N GLY A 254 -1.51 13.47 -22.94
CA GLY A 254 -1.35 12.47 -21.90
C GLY A 254 -1.66 11.07 -22.36
N GLU A 255 -1.32 10.13 -21.48
CA GLU A 255 -1.53 8.71 -21.71
C GLU A 255 -1.89 8.01 -20.40
N ALA A 256 -2.79 7.02 -20.48
CA ALA A 256 -3.00 6.09 -19.40
C ALA A 256 -1.94 4.99 -19.44
N PHE A 257 -1.47 4.54 -18.29
CA PHE A 257 -0.51 3.45 -18.20
C PHE A 257 -0.74 2.64 -16.92
N LEU A 258 -0.23 1.41 -16.90
CA LEU A 258 -0.44 0.48 -15.79
C LEU A 258 0.80 0.39 -14.89
N VAL A 259 0.58 0.50 -13.57
CA VAL A 259 1.60 0.30 -12.54
C VAL A 259 1.31 -1.01 -11.81
N PRO A 260 2.27 -1.94 -11.69
CA PRO A 260 2.07 -3.16 -10.91
C PRO A 260 1.70 -2.84 -9.47
N LEU A 261 0.70 -3.54 -8.91
CA LEU A 261 0.18 -3.28 -7.58
C LEU A 261 1.27 -3.14 -6.49
N PRO A 262 2.28 -4.02 -6.38
CA PRO A 262 3.31 -3.92 -5.34
C PRO A 262 4.25 -2.72 -5.51
N LYS A 263 4.09 -1.91 -6.55
CA LYS A 263 4.85 -0.66 -6.81
C LYS A 263 4.00 0.60 -6.59
N THR A 264 2.69 0.47 -6.42
CA THR A 264 1.73 1.58 -6.34
C THR A 264 2.11 2.59 -5.24
N ASN A 265 2.37 2.12 -4.02
CA ASN A 265 2.72 2.96 -2.87
C ASN A 265 3.91 3.91 -3.11
N ARG A 266 4.87 3.50 -3.94
CA ARG A 266 6.10 4.26 -4.21
C ARG A 266 6.15 4.91 -5.58
N TYR A 267 5.13 4.76 -6.41
CA TYR A 267 5.19 5.24 -7.79
C TYR A 267 5.10 6.77 -7.88
N SER A 268 4.33 7.41 -6.99
CA SER A 268 4.13 8.88 -6.96
C SER A 268 5.22 9.65 -6.23
N LEU A 269 6.08 8.99 -5.45
CA LEU A 269 7.18 9.63 -4.74
C LEU A 269 8.36 9.88 -5.70
N ILE A 270 8.88 11.10 -5.69
CA ILE A 270 10.14 11.44 -6.38
C ILE A 270 11.21 10.43 -5.94
N GLY A 271 11.57 9.53 -6.84
CA GLY A 271 12.58 8.51 -6.59
C GLY A 271 12.08 7.09 -6.29
N GLY A 272 10.80 6.74 -6.39
CA GLY A 272 10.26 5.35 -6.27
C GLY A 272 11.23 4.23 -5.83
N ASN A 273 11.68 3.37 -6.75
CA ASN A 273 12.67 2.33 -6.44
C ASN A 273 14.09 2.87 -6.15
N LEU A 274 14.41 4.08 -6.63
CA LEU A 274 15.70 4.74 -6.38
C LEU A 274 15.93 4.97 -4.88
N LEU A 275 14.88 5.34 -4.12
CA LEU A 275 14.99 5.53 -2.68
C LEU A 275 15.39 4.23 -1.97
N ILE A 276 14.81 3.10 -2.38
CA ILE A 276 15.17 1.77 -1.89
C ILE A 276 16.64 1.47 -2.18
N TYR A 277 17.12 1.74 -3.40
CA TYR A 277 18.52 1.53 -3.76
C TYR A 277 19.47 2.44 -2.96
N ILE A 278 19.09 3.70 -2.74
CA ILE A 278 19.87 4.64 -1.92
C ILE A 278 19.98 4.10 -0.49
N PHE A 279 18.86 3.74 0.15
CA PHE A 279 18.86 3.20 1.50
C PHE A 279 19.60 1.87 1.60
N PHE A 280 19.51 1.01 0.57
CA PHE A 280 20.26 -0.23 0.52
C PHE A 280 21.77 0.02 0.53
N VAL A 281 22.26 0.93 -0.31
CA VAL A 281 23.68 1.32 -0.35
C VAL A 281 24.11 1.98 0.97
N VAL A 282 23.30 2.88 1.52
CA VAL A 282 23.57 3.52 2.82
C VAL A 282 23.65 2.48 3.94
N GLY A 283 22.73 1.51 3.99
CA GLY A 283 22.74 0.44 4.98
C GLY A 283 24.01 -0.40 4.93
N ILE A 284 24.50 -0.72 3.72
CA ILE A 284 25.79 -1.41 3.51
C ILE A 284 26.96 -0.54 3.98
N LEU A 285 27.00 0.75 3.61
CA LEU A 285 28.08 1.65 4.01
C LEU A 285 28.15 1.83 5.54
N VAL A 286 27.01 2.01 6.20
CA VAL A 286 26.93 2.11 7.67
C VAL A 286 27.48 0.83 8.33
N LEU A 287 27.10 -0.33 7.81
CA LEU A 287 27.59 -1.62 8.31
C LEU A 287 29.11 -1.76 8.13
N LEU A 288 29.63 -1.38 6.96
CA LEU A 288 31.07 -1.42 6.68
C LEU A 288 31.85 -0.48 7.58
N ILE A 289 31.38 0.75 7.79
CA ILE A 289 32.02 1.72 8.69
C ILE A 289 32.05 1.19 10.12
N ALA A 290 30.95 0.59 10.60
CA ALA A 290 30.89 -0.01 11.93
C ALA A 290 31.90 -1.17 12.08
N CYS A 291 31.98 -2.06 11.07
CA CYS A 291 32.93 -3.17 11.04
C CYS A 291 34.39 -2.70 10.98
N ILE A 292 34.71 -1.73 10.11
CA ILE A 292 36.06 -1.17 9.98
C ILE A 292 36.49 -0.49 11.27
N ASN A 293 35.61 0.29 11.89
CA ASN A 293 35.91 0.95 13.15
C ASN A 293 36.23 -0.07 14.25
N PHE A 294 35.41 -1.13 14.34
CA PHE A 294 35.65 -2.24 15.27
C PHE A 294 36.98 -2.95 15.01
N MET A 295 37.31 -3.24 13.74
CA MET A 295 38.58 -3.87 13.36
C MET A 295 39.78 -2.97 13.67
N ASN A 296 39.70 -1.67 13.39
CA ASN A 296 40.78 -0.71 13.60
C ASN A 296 41.11 -0.58 15.10
N LEU A 297 40.09 -0.41 15.94
CA LEU A 297 40.26 -0.36 17.40
C LEU A 297 40.80 -1.68 17.95
N SER A 298 40.28 -2.82 17.49
CA SER A 298 40.73 -4.14 17.92
C SER A 298 42.18 -4.41 17.55
N THR A 299 42.59 -4.05 16.33
CA THR A 299 43.96 -4.19 15.85
C THR A 299 44.93 -3.30 16.62
N ALA A 300 44.59 -2.01 16.81
CA ALA A 300 45.43 -1.09 17.58
C ALA A 300 45.72 -1.61 19.00
N LYS A 301 44.73 -2.24 19.64
CA LYS A 301 44.89 -2.81 20.98
C LYS A 301 45.63 -4.15 20.99
N ALA A 302 45.49 -4.98 19.96
CA ALA A 302 46.27 -6.19 19.80
C ALA A 302 47.77 -5.87 19.66
N THR A 303 48.12 -4.81 18.92
CA THR A 303 49.51 -4.38 18.75
C THR A 303 50.15 -3.88 20.05
N ILE A 304 49.40 -3.19 20.92
CA ILE A 304 49.89 -2.77 22.25
C ILE A 304 50.23 -4.00 23.11
N ARG A 305 49.43 -5.07 23.02
CA ARG A 305 49.70 -6.33 23.73
C ARG A 305 50.84 -7.15 23.18
N ALA A 306 51.08 -7.12 21.86
CA ALA A 306 52.18 -7.86 21.27
C ALA A 306 53.56 -7.31 21.72
N LYS A 307 53.59 -6.11 22.30
CA LYS A 307 54.75 -5.47 22.93
C LYS A 307 54.87 -5.75 24.44
N GLU A 308 53.82 -6.25 25.09
CA GLU A 308 53.81 -6.70 26.49
C GLU A 308 54.21 -8.18 26.57
#